data_AF-A0A7V3D442-F1
#
_entry.id   AF-A0A7V3D442-F1
#
_cell.length_a   1.000
_cell.length_b   1.000
_cell.length_c   1.000
_cell.angle_alpha   90.00
_cell.angle_beta   90.00
_cell.angle_gamma   90.00
#
_symmetry.space_group_name_H-M   'P 1'
#
loop_
_entity.id
_entity.type
_entity.pdbx_description
1 polymer ?
#
loop_
_entity_poly.entity_id
_entity_poly.type
_entity_poly.pdbx_seq_one_letter_code
_entity_poly.pdbx_strand_id
1 'polypeptide(L)'
;MLVCRFRLAGPLLAGLLVLLQGPLVLAQSSKLYNPTAFLIQKTYQVGDLFRDGAAKDRLVEYLLRNVEPESWQGQGGEGTIDFFPLGCTLLVRQSPDIQEKIADCLEQFRREMSSTRTGVVEPEEAKTSNPLPATSLAKTSPLPKKLSRLLERYREACKNGDLRKARKLAQQAIELDPTCFGKLWFGERSHERVPGGIE
;
A
#
# COMPACT_ATOMS: atom_id res chain seq x y z
N MET A 1 -71.60 56.84 27.78
CA MET A 1 -71.42 55.79 28.80
C MET A 1 -71.74 54.44 28.17
N LEU A 2 -70.73 53.61 27.88
CA LEU A 2 -70.69 52.21 28.28
C LEU A 2 -69.33 51.65 27.85
N VAL A 3 -68.68 51.03 28.82
CA VAL A 3 -67.35 50.44 28.75
C VAL A 3 -67.50 49.04 28.15
N CYS A 4 -66.73 48.72 27.11
CA CYS A 4 -66.49 47.32 26.75
C CYS A 4 -65.01 47.11 26.48
N ARG A 5 -64.32 46.61 27.51
CA ARG A 5 -63.00 46.00 27.40
C ARG A 5 -63.18 44.62 26.78
N PHE A 6 -62.63 44.40 25.59
CA PHE A 6 -62.40 43.06 25.06
C PHE A 6 -60.90 42.88 24.85
N ARG A 7 -60.32 41.97 25.62
CA ARG A 7 -59.05 41.30 25.31
C ARG A 7 -59.24 40.52 24.01
N LEU A 8 -58.28 40.56 23.09
CA LEU A 8 -57.75 39.40 22.35
C LEU A 8 -56.73 39.85 21.29
N ALA A 9 -55.65 39.07 21.21
CA ALA A 9 -54.73 38.91 20.08
C ALA A 9 -53.91 40.14 19.62
N GLY A 10 -52.68 40.24 20.13
CA GLY A 10 -51.65 41.08 19.52
C GLY A 10 -51.24 40.53 18.15
N PRO A 11 -51.13 41.38 17.11
CA PRO A 11 -50.68 40.95 15.80
C PRO A 11 -49.16 40.77 15.78
N LEU A 12 -48.77 39.60 15.28
CA LEU A 12 -47.61 39.33 14.44
C LEU A 12 -46.91 40.61 13.96
N LEU A 13 -45.63 40.76 14.30
CA LEU A 13 -44.56 41.24 13.43
C LEU A 13 -43.24 41.37 14.21
N ALA A 14 -42.15 41.09 13.48
CA ALA A 14 -40.76 41.40 13.80
C ALA A 14 -40.03 40.42 14.75
N GLY A 15 -39.18 39.61 14.14
CA GLY A 15 -38.20 38.75 14.81
C GLY A 15 -37.57 37.78 13.81
N LEU A 16 -37.19 38.29 12.63
CA LEU A 16 -35.79 38.37 12.21
C LEU A 16 -35.17 36.98 11.98
N LEU A 17 -35.33 36.57 10.73
CA LEU A 17 -34.62 35.48 10.06
C LEU A 17 -33.10 35.67 10.24
N VAL A 18 -32.51 35.03 11.25
CA VAL A 18 -31.05 34.98 11.41
C VAL A 18 -30.51 34.02 10.35
N LEU A 19 -30.02 34.67 9.31
CA LEU A 19 -29.09 34.26 8.28
C LEU A 19 -28.36 32.93 8.53
N LEU A 20 -28.67 31.98 7.65
CA LEU A 20 -27.76 30.97 7.12
C LEU A 20 -26.38 31.59 6.78
N GLN A 21 -25.40 31.45 7.66
CA GLN A 21 -23.98 31.62 7.31
C GLN A 21 -23.13 30.58 8.04
N GLY A 22 -23.10 29.37 7.49
CA GLY A 22 -21.99 28.45 7.65
C GLY A 22 -21.29 28.32 6.30
N PRO A 23 -19.96 28.46 6.20
CA PRO A 23 -19.27 28.42 4.92
C PRO A 23 -19.36 27.01 4.32
N LEU A 24 -20.06 26.92 3.18
CA LEU A 24 -19.95 25.85 2.20
C LEU A 24 -18.49 25.71 1.76
N VAL A 25 -17.82 24.72 2.34
CA VAL A 25 -16.49 24.22 1.98
C VAL A 25 -16.75 22.73 1.77
N LEU A 26 -16.66 22.12 0.59
CA LEU A 26 -15.94 22.42 -0.64
C LEU A 26 -16.85 22.17 -1.84
N ALA A 27 -16.73 23.04 -2.83
CA ALA A 27 -17.05 22.69 -4.20
C ALA A 27 -16.23 21.45 -4.59
N GLN A 28 -16.82 20.26 -4.47
CA GLN A 28 -16.31 19.10 -5.17
C GLN A 28 -16.51 19.39 -6.65
N SER A 29 -15.40 19.76 -7.28
CA SER A 29 -15.24 19.94 -8.70
C SER A 29 -15.76 18.69 -9.43
N SER A 30 -17.04 18.69 -9.76
CA SER A 30 -17.65 17.79 -10.73
C SER A 30 -17.15 18.20 -12.11
N LYS A 31 -15.87 17.90 -12.39
CA LYS A 31 -15.52 17.53 -13.76
C LYS A 31 -16.47 16.38 -14.06
N LEU A 32 -17.44 16.64 -14.93
CA LEU A 32 -18.47 15.68 -15.32
C LEU A 32 -17.78 14.36 -15.61
N TYR A 33 -18.03 13.36 -14.76
CA TYR A 33 -17.62 11.99 -15.00
C TYR A 33 -18.02 11.66 -16.43
N ASN A 34 -17.01 11.47 -17.29
CA ASN A 34 -17.22 11.15 -18.68
C ASN A 34 -17.15 9.62 -18.78
N PRO A 35 -18.29 8.91 -18.80
CA PRO A 35 -18.31 7.46 -18.91
C PRO A 35 -17.75 6.97 -20.26
N THR A 36 -17.44 7.87 -21.19
CA THR A 36 -16.83 7.57 -22.50
C THR A 36 -15.32 7.78 -22.51
N ALA A 37 -14.71 8.16 -21.38
CA ALA A 37 -13.26 8.32 -21.30
C ALA A 37 -12.56 6.95 -21.40
N PHE A 38 -11.63 6.82 -22.34
CA PHE A 38 -10.84 5.59 -22.48
C PHE A 38 -10.05 5.33 -21.19
N LEU A 39 -10.16 4.11 -20.66
CA LEU A 39 -9.41 3.69 -19.49
C LEU A 39 -7.99 3.29 -19.90
N ILE A 40 -7.01 3.78 -19.16
CA ILE A 40 -5.61 3.38 -19.30
C ILE A 40 -5.17 2.57 -18.09
N GLN A 41 -4.25 1.64 -18.32
CA GLN A 41 -3.63 0.84 -17.27
C GLN A 41 -2.23 1.39 -16.99
N LYS A 42 -1.96 1.72 -15.73
CA LYS A 42 -0.64 2.16 -15.26
C LYS A 42 -0.17 1.31 -14.08
N THR A 43 1.15 1.16 -13.98
CA THR A 43 1.81 0.48 -12.88
C THR A 43 2.49 1.50 -11.98
N TYR A 44 2.31 1.37 -10.67
CA TYR A 44 2.94 2.21 -9.66
C TYR A 44 3.79 1.36 -8.74
N GLN A 45 5.08 1.67 -8.67
CA GLN A 45 5.98 1.07 -7.70
C GLN A 45 5.69 1.66 -6.33
N VAL A 46 5.41 0.80 -5.37
CA VAL A 46 5.04 1.19 -3.99
C VAL A 46 5.82 0.39 -2.95
N GLY A 47 6.88 -0.32 -3.35
CA GLY A 47 7.75 -1.07 -2.44
C GLY A 47 8.42 -0.19 -1.38
N ASP A 48 8.69 1.06 -1.68
CA ASP A 48 9.20 2.07 -0.74
C ASP A 48 8.22 2.38 0.40
N LEU A 49 6.90 2.21 0.16
CA LEU A 49 5.84 2.44 1.13
C LEU A 49 5.61 1.25 2.09
N PHE A 50 6.19 0.08 1.79
CA PHE A 50 5.96 -1.16 2.53
C PHE A 50 7.22 -1.66 3.23
N ARG A 51 7.58 -1.02 4.36
CA ARG A 51 8.67 -1.52 5.23
C ARG A 51 8.29 -2.73 6.08
N ASP A 52 7.03 -2.79 6.54
CA ASP A 52 6.61 -3.75 7.58
C ASP A 52 5.52 -4.75 7.12
N GLY A 53 5.29 -4.86 5.80
CA GLY A 53 4.38 -5.85 5.18
C GLY A 53 2.87 -5.63 5.43
N ALA A 54 2.48 -4.85 6.43
CA ALA A 54 1.08 -4.65 6.84
C ALA A 54 0.41 -3.38 6.28
N ALA A 55 1.10 -2.58 5.44
CA ALA A 55 0.54 -1.31 4.98
C ALA A 55 -0.26 -1.40 3.67
N LYS A 56 -0.31 -2.55 2.98
CA LYS A 56 -0.92 -2.64 1.63
C LYS A 56 -2.40 -2.27 1.65
N ASP A 57 -3.16 -2.81 2.60
CA ASP A 57 -4.61 -2.62 2.66
C ASP A 57 -4.91 -1.18 3.06
N ARG A 58 -4.07 -0.60 3.94
CA ARG A 58 -4.15 0.83 4.30
C ARG A 58 -3.92 1.75 3.10
N LEU A 59 -2.94 1.44 2.24
CA LEU A 59 -2.67 2.25 1.05
C LEU A 59 -3.83 2.16 0.05
N VAL A 60 -4.33 0.96 -0.21
CA VAL A 60 -5.46 0.76 -1.14
C VAL A 60 -6.71 1.46 -0.60
N GLU A 61 -7.04 1.29 0.68
CA GLU A 61 -8.16 1.99 1.30
C GLU A 61 -8.00 3.52 1.24
N TYR A 62 -6.78 4.02 1.47
CA TYR A 62 -6.49 5.45 1.39
C TYR A 62 -6.72 5.98 -0.03
N LEU A 63 -6.25 5.28 -1.06
CA LEU A 63 -6.47 5.67 -2.46
C LEU A 63 -7.96 5.66 -2.81
N LEU A 64 -8.68 4.59 -2.45
CA LEU A 64 -10.11 4.47 -2.71
C LEU A 64 -10.95 5.56 -2.04
N ARG A 65 -10.50 6.08 -0.89
CA ARG A 65 -11.20 7.16 -0.16
C ARG A 65 -10.84 8.55 -0.66
N ASN A 66 -9.58 8.78 -1.03
CA ASN A 66 -9.09 10.12 -1.37
C ASN A 66 -9.17 10.44 -2.87
N VAL A 67 -9.23 9.42 -3.73
CA VAL A 67 -9.31 9.58 -5.18
C VAL A 67 -10.68 9.14 -5.66
N GLU A 68 -11.55 10.11 -6.00
CA GLU A 68 -12.86 9.92 -6.64
C GLU A 68 -13.54 8.57 -6.30
N PRO A 69 -14.07 8.41 -5.07
CA PRO A 69 -14.55 7.12 -4.58
C PRO A 69 -15.61 6.48 -5.48
N GLU A 70 -16.44 7.28 -6.13
CA GLU A 70 -17.51 6.86 -7.05
C GLU A 70 -16.97 6.30 -8.38
N SER A 71 -15.71 6.60 -8.73
CA SER A 71 -15.08 6.15 -9.98
C SER A 71 -14.61 4.69 -9.95
N TRP A 72 -14.62 4.05 -8.78
CA TRP A 72 -14.16 2.68 -8.59
C TRP A 72 -15.28 1.66 -8.70
N GLN A 73 -14.94 0.45 -9.15
CA GLN A 73 -15.89 -0.66 -9.35
C GLN A 73 -16.72 -1.01 -8.10
N GLY A 74 -16.14 -0.86 -6.90
CA GLY A 74 -16.86 -1.09 -5.64
C GLY A 74 -17.99 -0.09 -5.35
N GLN A 75 -18.03 1.04 -6.04
CA GLN A 75 -19.04 2.11 -5.90
C GLN A 75 -19.81 2.36 -7.21
N GLY A 76 -19.68 1.48 -8.20
CA GLY A 76 -20.40 1.57 -9.48
C GLY A 76 -19.65 2.25 -10.62
N GLY A 77 -18.39 2.64 -10.42
CA GLY A 77 -17.52 3.14 -11.49
C GLY A 77 -16.79 2.04 -12.27
N GLU A 78 -16.00 2.40 -13.26
CA GLU A 78 -15.26 1.43 -14.11
C GLU A 78 -13.80 1.21 -13.69
N GLY A 79 -13.33 1.96 -12.69
CA GLY A 79 -11.97 1.93 -12.19
C GLY A 79 -11.65 0.68 -11.37
N THR A 80 -10.47 0.10 -11.59
CA THR A 80 -9.98 -1.05 -10.82
C THR A 80 -8.57 -0.82 -10.29
N ILE A 81 -8.29 -1.39 -9.13
CA ILE A 81 -6.97 -1.33 -8.47
C ILE A 81 -6.61 -2.72 -7.95
N ASP A 82 -5.44 -3.20 -8.36
CA ASP A 82 -4.92 -4.51 -7.99
C ASP A 82 -3.51 -4.37 -7.40
N PHE A 83 -3.25 -5.09 -6.30
CA PHE A 83 -1.94 -5.10 -5.66
C PHE A 83 -1.21 -6.41 -5.92
N PHE A 84 0.03 -6.31 -6.42
CA PHE A 84 0.90 -7.45 -6.69
C PHE A 84 2.03 -7.54 -5.66
N PRO A 85 1.98 -8.52 -4.72
CA PRO A 85 2.94 -8.60 -3.61
C PRO A 85 4.38 -8.89 -4.03
N LEU A 86 4.59 -9.69 -5.09
CA LEU A 86 5.95 -10.09 -5.51
C LEU A 86 6.80 -8.90 -5.96
N GLY A 87 6.17 -7.91 -6.59
CA GLY A 87 6.84 -6.70 -7.08
C GLY A 87 6.51 -5.45 -6.29
N CYS A 88 5.75 -5.56 -5.18
CA CYS A 88 5.18 -4.42 -4.45
C CYS A 88 4.67 -3.32 -5.41
N THR A 89 3.82 -3.73 -6.35
CA THR A 89 3.34 -2.87 -7.45
C THR A 89 1.82 -2.77 -7.39
N LEU A 90 1.29 -1.56 -7.58
CA LEU A 90 -0.13 -1.33 -7.81
C LEU A 90 -0.38 -1.24 -9.31
N LEU A 91 -1.33 -2.02 -9.81
CA LEU A 91 -1.87 -1.93 -11.15
C LEU A 91 -3.21 -1.19 -11.06
N VAL A 92 -3.32 -0.08 -11.77
CA VAL A 92 -4.53 0.74 -11.75
C VAL A 92 -5.07 0.88 -13.17
N ARG A 93 -6.35 0.56 -13.36
CA ARG A 93 -7.09 0.85 -14.58
C ARG A 93 -8.04 2.02 -14.32
N GLN A 94 -7.75 3.18 -14.90
CA GLN A 94 -8.59 4.37 -14.80
C GLN A 94 -8.34 5.34 -15.97
N SER A 95 -9.22 6.32 -16.13
CA SER A 95 -9.07 7.48 -17.01
C SER A 95 -7.77 8.26 -16.75
N PRO A 96 -7.20 8.93 -17.77
CA PRO A 96 -5.96 9.69 -17.64
C PRO A 96 -5.98 10.74 -16.51
N ASP A 97 -7.08 11.49 -16.39
CA ASP A 97 -7.26 12.51 -15.35
C ASP A 97 -7.17 11.92 -13.93
N ILE A 98 -7.80 10.77 -13.68
CA ILE A 98 -7.75 10.12 -12.37
C ILE A 98 -6.36 9.53 -12.11
N GLN A 99 -5.68 9.03 -13.15
CA GLN A 99 -4.32 8.51 -13.01
C GLN A 99 -3.33 9.59 -12.55
N GLU A 100 -3.49 10.84 -13.00
CA GLU A 100 -2.68 11.97 -12.50
C GLU A 100 -2.95 12.21 -11.00
N LYS A 101 -4.21 12.20 -10.58
CA LYS A 101 -4.58 12.34 -9.16
C LYS A 101 -4.01 11.22 -8.30
N ILE A 102 -3.96 9.99 -8.82
CA ILE A 102 -3.36 8.85 -8.12
C ILE A 102 -1.87 9.06 -7.92
N ALA A 103 -1.15 9.54 -8.94
CA ALA A 103 0.27 9.84 -8.83
C ALA A 103 0.53 10.90 -7.73
N ASP A 104 -0.24 11.99 -7.72
CA ASP A 104 -0.13 13.04 -6.71
C ASP A 104 -0.46 12.53 -5.30
N CYS A 105 -1.50 11.70 -5.18
CA CYS A 105 -1.91 11.10 -3.91
C CYS A 105 -0.84 10.15 -3.35
N LEU A 106 -0.21 9.34 -4.21
CA LEU A 106 0.91 8.47 -3.82
C LEU A 106 2.13 9.29 -3.35
N GLU A 107 2.43 10.41 -4.01
CA GLU A 107 3.52 11.29 -3.56
C GLU A 107 3.23 11.95 -2.21
N GLN A 108 1.99 12.39 -1.97
CA GLN A 108 1.56 12.90 -0.67
C GLN A 108 1.79 11.85 0.43
N PHE A 109 1.33 10.63 0.18
CA PHE A 109 1.49 9.51 1.12
C PHE A 109 2.97 9.20 1.40
N ARG A 110 3.85 9.26 0.38
CA ARG A 110 5.31 9.14 0.55
C ARG A 110 5.88 10.22 1.47
N ARG A 111 5.45 11.47 1.29
CA ARG A 111 5.91 12.61 2.12
C ARG A 111 5.51 12.42 3.58
N GLU A 112 4.27 12.01 3.84
CA GLU A 112 3.77 11.75 5.21
C GLU A 112 4.56 10.63 5.90
N MET A 113 4.81 9.52 5.18
CA MET A 113 5.60 8.40 5.69
C MET A 113 7.07 8.75 5.91
N SER A 114 7.65 9.61 5.06
CA SER A 114 9.04 10.07 5.19
C SER A 114 9.24 11.08 6.32
N SER A 115 8.27 11.97 6.54
CA SER A 115 8.33 13.05 7.56
C SER A 115 8.30 12.50 8.99
N THR A 116 7.72 11.31 9.17
CA THR A 116 7.69 10.62 10.47
C THR A 116 9.09 10.16 10.94
N ARG A 117 10.15 10.33 10.13
CA ARG A 117 11.49 9.78 10.43
C ARG A 117 12.62 10.80 10.59
N THR A 118 12.37 12.10 10.65
CA THR A 118 13.46 13.08 10.77
C THR A 118 13.51 13.69 12.17
N GLY A 119 14.18 12.95 13.06
CA GLY A 119 14.63 13.40 14.37
C GLY A 119 16.05 12.94 14.67
N VAL A 120 16.97 12.99 13.69
CA VAL A 120 18.42 13.11 13.92
C VAL A 120 19.02 13.88 12.74
N VAL A 121 19.56 15.05 13.03
CA VAL A 121 20.39 15.88 12.16
C VAL A 121 21.84 15.61 12.54
N GLU A 122 22.71 15.26 11.60
CA GLU A 122 24.02 15.94 11.43
C GLU A 122 24.64 15.53 10.07
N PRO A 123 25.23 16.46 9.31
CA PRO A 123 25.83 16.17 8.02
C PRO A 123 27.32 15.87 8.16
N GLU A 124 27.80 14.79 7.56
CA GLU A 124 29.21 14.73 7.17
C GLU A 124 29.37 14.15 5.76
N GLU A 125 29.93 14.99 4.89
CA GLU A 125 30.47 14.61 3.61
C GLU A 125 31.69 13.71 3.81
N ALA A 126 31.64 12.46 3.33
CA ALA A 126 32.86 11.77 2.93
C ALA A 126 32.54 10.72 1.85
N LYS A 127 33.11 10.96 0.67
CA LYS A 127 33.26 9.98 -0.42
C LYS A 127 33.80 8.67 0.12
N THR A 128 33.18 7.54 -0.24
CA THR A 128 33.82 6.35 -0.82
C THR A 128 32.77 5.24 -0.96
N SER A 129 32.76 4.64 -2.15
CA SER A 129 32.01 3.46 -2.58
C SER A 129 31.65 2.48 -1.46
N ASN A 130 30.37 2.12 -1.32
CA ASN A 130 29.96 1.00 -0.49
C ASN A 130 29.17 -0.07 -1.29
N PRO A 131 29.46 -1.37 -1.06
CA PRO A 131 28.75 -2.48 -1.67
C PRO A 131 27.36 -2.68 -1.04
N LEU A 132 26.50 -3.37 -1.82
CA LEU A 132 25.15 -3.84 -1.53
C LEU A 132 24.84 -4.09 -0.04
N PRO A 133 23.65 -3.65 0.46
CA PRO A 133 23.30 -3.82 1.86
C PRO A 133 23.05 -5.30 2.15
N ALA A 134 23.94 -5.89 2.96
CA ALA A 134 23.65 -7.11 3.67
C ALA A 134 22.44 -6.85 4.58
N THR A 135 21.31 -7.43 4.20
CA THR A 135 20.08 -7.40 5.00
C THR A 135 20.41 -7.98 6.37
N SER A 136 20.47 -7.07 7.34
CA SER A 136 20.53 -7.31 8.77
C SER A 136 19.45 -8.34 9.13
N LEU A 137 19.88 -9.58 9.37
CA LEU A 137 19.08 -10.55 10.10
C LEU A 137 18.89 -9.99 11.50
N ALA A 138 17.71 -9.43 11.71
CA ALA A 138 17.14 -9.23 13.02
C ALA A 138 17.33 -10.50 13.85
N LYS A 139 17.89 -10.32 15.05
CA LYS A 139 18.02 -11.34 16.09
C LYS A 139 16.62 -11.94 16.37
N THR A 140 16.36 -13.14 15.90
CA THR A 140 15.20 -13.94 16.31
C THR A 140 15.69 -15.30 16.78
N SER A 141 15.45 -15.54 18.09
CA SER A 141 15.58 -16.80 18.84
C SER A 141 16.91 -17.58 18.71
N PRO A 142 17.28 -18.42 19.71
CA PRO A 142 18.40 -19.34 19.55
C PRO A 142 18.02 -20.41 18.53
N LEU A 143 18.18 -20.08 17.23
CA LEU A 143 18.13 -21.06 16.15
C LEU A 143 19.07 -22.23 16.50
N PRO A 144 18.68 -23.47 16.19
CA PRO A 144 19.55 -24.61 16.46
C PRO A 144 20.91 -24.38 15.80
N LYS A 145 22.00 -24.53 16.56
CA LYS A 145 23.38 -24.25 16.11
C LYS A 145 23.76 -24.92 14.78
N LYS A 146 23.07 -26.01 14.42
CA LYS A 146 23.23 -26.71 13.15
C LYS A 146 22.67 -25.91 11.96
N LEU A 147 21.50 -25.27 12.14
CA LEU A 147 20.85 -24.47 11.11
C LEU A 147 21.61 -23.17 10.85
N SER A 148 22.11 -22.49 11.89
CA SER A 148 22.93 -21.28 11.70
C SER A 148 24.19 -21.56 10.87
N ARG A 149 24.88 -22.67 11.16
CA ARG A 149 26.04 -23.13 10.37
C ARG A 149 25.69 -23.44 8.91
N LEU A 150 24.50 -23.98 8.64
CA LEU A 150 24.04 -24.27 7.28
C LEU A 150 23.74 -22.99 6.49
N LEU A 151 23.06 -22.02 7.12
CA LEU A 151 22.75 -20.73 6.50
C LEU A 151 24.00 -19.90 6.21
N GLU A 152 25.01 -19.98 7.07
CA GLU A 152 26.30 -19.32 6.86
C GLU A 152 27.05 -19.90 5.65
N ARG A 153 27.15 -21.24 5.57
CA ARG A 153 27.74 -21.93 4.41
C ARG A 153 26.95 -21.69 3.12
N TYR A 154 25.63 -21.61 3.21
CA TYR A 154 24.76 -21.29 2.08
C TYR A 154 25.11 -19.92 1.49
N ARG A 155 25.22 -18.90 2.36
CA ARG A 155 25.60 -17.53 1.96
C ARG A 155 26.98 -17.48 1.32
N GLU A 156 27.93 -18.22 1.87
CA GLU A 156 29.29 -18.30 1.31
C GLU A 156 29.30 -18.96 -0.07
N ALA A 157 28.53 -20.03 -0.27
CA ALA A 157 28.35 -20.63 -1.59
C ALA A 157 27.70 -19.65 -2.59
N CYS A 158 26.72 -18.85 -2.17
CA CYS A 158 26.14 -17.80 -3.01
C CYS A 158 27.16 -16.72 -3.38
N LYS A 159 28.00 -16.28 -2.42
CA LYS A 159 29.07 -15.30 -2.68
C LYS A 159 30.09 -15.82 -3.69
N ASN A 160 30.38 -17.12 -3.67
CA ASN A 160 31.33 -17.75 -4.58
C ASN A 160 30.72 -18.16 -5.93
N GLY A 161 29.41 -17.96 -6.14
CA GLY A 161 28.71 -18.39 -7.36
C GLY A 161 28.49 -19.91 -7.46
N ASP A 162 28.74 -20.67 -6.39
CA ASP A 162 28.61 -22.12 -6.35
C ASP A 162 27.15 -22.57 -6.18
N LEU A 163 26.34 -22.39 -7.23
CA LEU A 163 24.89 -22.66 -7.19
C LEU A 163 24.54 -24.11 -6.81
N ARG A 164 25.34 -25.09 -7.25
CA ARG A 164 25.14 -26.51 -6.90
C ARG A 164 25.30 -26.75 -5.39
N LYS A 165 26.29 -26.10 -4.77
CA LYS A 165 26.56 -26.20 -3.33
C LYS A 165 25.51 -25.45 -2.53
N ALA A 166 25.14 -24.24 -2.96
CA ALA A 166 24.07 -23.44 -2.36
C ALA A 166 22.75 -24.22 -2.32
N ARG A 167 22.35 -24.85 -3.44
CA ARG A 167 21.12 -25.65 -3.50
C ARG A 167 21.10 -26.81 -2.50
N LYS A 168 22.20 -27.54 -2.36
CA LYS A 168 22.31 -28.64 -1.37
C LYS A 168 22.18 -28.14 0.06
N LEU A 169 22.84 -27.03 0.38
CA LEU A 169 22.80 -26.43 1.72
C LEU A 169 21.41 -25.89 2.07
N ALA A 170 20.71 -25.31 1.08
CA ALA A 170 19.33 -24.88 1.25
C ALA A 170 18.39 -26.06 1.54
N GLN A 171 18.54 -27.17 0.81
CA GLN A 171 17.74 -28.38 1.06
C GLN A 171 17.96 -28.94 2.47
N GLN A 172 19.21 -29.00 2.93
CA GLN A 172 19.55 -29.43 4.30
C GLN A 172 18.98 -28.49 5.37
N ALA A 173 18.89 -27.19 5.10
CA ALA A 173 18.27 -26.24 6.01
C ALA A 173 16.74 -26.40 6.06
N ILE A 174 16.08 -26.68 4.92
CA ILE A 174 14.63 -26.97 4.85
C ILE A 174 14.27 -28.24 5.61
N GLU A 175 15.10 -29.28 5.53
CA GLU A 175 14.91 -30.52 6.30
C GLU A 175 14.94 -30.29 7.81
N LEU A 176 15.72 -29.31 8.28
CA LEU A 176 15.79 -28.95 9.70
C LEU A 176 14.64 -28.03 10.12
N ASP A 177 14.27 -27.08 9.27
CA ASP A 177 13.17 -26.16 9.50
C ASP A 177 12.51 -25.78 8.17
N PRO A 178 11.28 -26.24 7.89
CA PRO A 178 10.54 -25.92 6.67
C PRO A 178 10.29 -24.42 6.48
N THR A 179 10.41 -23.61 7.54
CA THR A 179 10.18 -22.16 7.50
C THR A 179 11.46 -21.34 7.29
N CYS A 180 12.63 -21.98 7.21
CA CYS A 180 13.93 -21.29 7.23
C CYS A 180 14.19 -20.33 6.05
N PHE A 181 13.47 -20.44 4.93
CA PHE A 181 13.55 -19.54 3.77
C PHE A 181 12.28 -18.70 3.53
N GLY A 182 11.35 -18.68 4.49
CA GLY A 182 10.07 -17.99 4.38
C GLY A 182 9.11 -18.67 3.39
N LYS A 183 7.84 -18.30 3.45
CA LYS A 183 6.77 -18.86 2.57
C LYS A 183 6.94 -18.52 1.08
N LEU A 184 7.92 -17.70 0.71
CA LEU A 184 8.15 -17.21 -0.66
C LEU A 184 8.96 -18.17 -1.54
N TRP A 185 9.63 -19.18 -0.98
CA TRP A 185 10.39 -20.16 -1.78
C TRP A 185 9.57 -21.34 -2.29
N PHE A 186 8.44 -21.63 -1.65
CA PHE A 186 7.48 -22.64 -2.12
C PHE A 186 6.35 -21.95 -2.88
N GLY A 187 6.68 -21.35 -4.02
CA GLY A 187 5.71 -21.26 -5.10
C GLY A 187 5.37 -22.70 -5.52
N GLU A 188 4.17 -23.14 -5.16
CA GLU A 188 3.44 -24.25 -5.78
C GLU A 188 4.28 -25.34 -6.44
N ARG A 189 4.75 -26.29 -5.64
CA ARG A 189 4.99 -27.65 -6.17
C ARG A 189 3.69 -28.44 -6.08
N SER A 190 2.66 -27.93 -6.74
CA SER A 190 1.42 -28.67 -6.99
C SER A 190 1.74 -29.75 -8.01
N HIS A 191 1.86 -30.99 -7.54
CA HIS A 191 1.37 -32.15 -8.27
C HIS A 191 1.85 -32.31 -9.73
N GLU A 192 3.16 -32.32 -9.97
CA GLU A 192 3.66 -32.92 -11.22
C GLU A 192 3.58 -34.44 -11.09
N ARG A 193 2.39 -34.94 -11.41
CA ARG A 193 2.12 -36.34 -11.69
C ARG A 193 3.08 -36.74 -12.80
N VAL A 194 4.10 -37.52 -12.44
CA VAL A 194 5.00 -38.18 -13.40
C VAL A 194 4.12 -38.89 -14.43
N PRO A 195 4.12 -38.50 -15.72
CA PRO A 195 3.48 -39.30 -16.75
C PRO A 195 4.36 -40.54 -16.94
N GLY A 196 3.73 -41.71 -16.83
CA GLY A 196 4.39 -42.99 -17.08
C GLY A 196 4.80 -43.20 -18.54
N GLY A 197 5.69 -44.18 -18.72
CA GLY A 197 6.19 -44.72 -20.00
C GLY A 197 7.56 -44.15 -20.34
N ILE A 198 8.58 -44.90 -20.79
CA ILE A 198 8.74 -46.25 -21.35
C ILE A 198 10.27 -46.50 -21.18
N GLU A 199 10.78 -47.56 -20.57
CA GLU A 199 10.98 -48.95 -21.03
C GLU A 199 11.32 -49.84 -19.83
#